data_AF-A0A3E1NZ39-F1
#
_entry.id   AF-A0A3E1NZ39-F1
#
_cell.length_a   1.000
_cell.length_b   1.000
_cell.length_c   1.000
_cell.angle_alpha   90.00
_cell.angle_beta   90.00
_cell.angle_gamma   90.00
#
_symmetry.space_group_name_H-M   'P 1'
#
loop_
_entity.id
_entity.type
_entity.pdbx_description
1 polymer ?
#
loop_
_entity_poly.entity_id
_entity_poly.type
_entity_poly.pdbx_seq_one_letter_code
_entity_poly.pdbx_strand_id
1 'polypeptide(L)'
;MAMFNIIADLDDTTDINEVLVSLSEFPRKVISIFPVISTGLQTFDGVGITVSGQDINKLFQIKEELVMVLDFLWQKNFTIRELYNGSILTRNTYKEDLDYFWNLPHEINI
;
A
#
# COMPACT_ATOMS: atom_id res chain seq x y z
N MET A 1 9.92 13.22 -5.37
CA MET A 1 9.60 11.83 -5.76
C MET A 1 8.85 11.21 -4.60
N ALA A 2 7.55 10.94 -4.76
CA ALA A 2 6.75 10.37 -3.69
C ALA A 2 6.77 8.84 -3.84
N MET A 3 7.48 8.18 -2.92
CA MET A 3 7.51 6.73 -2.81
C MET A 3 6.60 6.38 -1.63
N PHE A 4 5.45 5.83 -1.94
CA PHE A 4 4.53 5.35 -0.93
C PHE A 4 4.86 3.89 -0.67
N ASN A 5 5.17 3.54 0.58
CA ASN A 5 5.50 2.17 0.95
C ASN A 5 4.54 1.72 2.05
N ILE A 6 3.62 0.82 1.71
CA ILE A 6 2.84 0.10 2.70
C ILE A 6 3.46 -1.24 2.94
N ILE A 7 3.45 -1.65 4.20
CA ILE A 7 3.57 -3.04 4.57
C ILE A 7 2.23 -3.51 5.11
N ALA A 8 1.74 -4.63 4.60
CA ALA A 8 0.61 -5.31 5.19
C ALA A 8 1.06 -6.65 5.77
N ASP A 9 0.89 -6.85 7.07
CA ASP A 9 1.23 -8.08 7.80
C ASP A 9 0.00 -8.96 8.02
N LEU A 10 0.22 -10.29 7.97
CA LEU A 10 -0.78 -11.32 8.24
C LEU A 10 -0.73 -11.77 9.69
N ASP A 11 -1.89 -11.94 10.32
CA ASP A 11 -2.02 -12.82 11.48
C ASP A 11 -1.86 -14.29 11.02
N ASP A 12 -1.31 -15.14 11.90
CA ASP A 12 -0.85 -16.55 11.72
C ASP A 12 -1.79 -17.56 11.01
N THR A 13 -2.94 -17.13 10.50
CA THR A 13 -4.03 -18.00 10.02
C THR A 13 -4.26 -17.98 8.51
N THR A 14 -3.61 -17.10 7.75
CA THR A 14 -3.87 -16.93 6.30
C THR A 14 -2.67 -17.34 5.46
N ASP A 15 -2.88 -18.16 4.41
CA ASP A 15 -1.82 -18.55 3.48
C ASP A 15 -1.40 -17.36 2.60
N ILE A 16 -0.21 -16.82 2.86
CA ILE A 16 0.36 -15.71 2.09
C ILE A 16 0.41 -16.02 0.58
N ASN A 17 0.58 -17.28 0.18
CA ASN A 17 0.64 -17.64 -1.24
C ASN A 17 -0.70 -17.45 -1.95
N GLU A 18 -1.81 -17.80 -1.30
CA GLU A 18 -3.16 -17.59 -1.85
C GLU A 18 -3.44 -16.08 -2.06
N VAL A 19 -2.99 -15.27 -1.10
CA VAL A 19 -3.12 -13.82 -1.17
C VAL A 19 -2.26 -13.23 -2.28
N LEU A 20 -1.01 -13.70 -2.44
CA LEU A 20 -0.10 -13.23 -3.49
C LEU A 20 -0.63 -13.55 -4.90
N VAL A 21 -1.21 -14.74 -5.10
CA VAL A 21 -1.88 -15.11 -6.36
C VAL A 21 -3.03 -14.11 -6.63
N SER A 22 -3.91 -13.91 -5.65
CA SER A 22 -5.03 -12.98 -5.78
C SER A 22 -4.57 -11.54 -6.09
N LEU A 23 -3.51 -11.05 -5.43
CA LEU A 23 -2.92 -9.73 -5.68
C LEU A 23 -2.22 -9.62 -7.04
N SER A 24 -1.71 -10.73 -7.58
CA SER A 24 -1.13 -10.73 -8.93
C SER A 24 -2.18 -10.52 -10.01
N GLU A 25 -3.43 -10.90 -9.75
CA GLU A 25 -4.57 -10.76 -10.66
C GLU A 25 -5.26 -9.39 -10.55
N PHE A 26 -4.91 -8.57 -9.56
CA PHE A 26 -5.48 -7.22 -9.42
C PHE A 26 -5.11 -6.34 -10.62
N PRO A 27 -6.10 -5.74 -11.30
CA PRO A 27 -5.86 -4.88 -12.46
C PRO A 27 -5.20 -3.58 -11.98
N ARG A 28 -3.90 -3.45 -12.24
CA ARG A 28 -3.07 -2.32 -11.82
C ARG A 28 -2.12 -1.90 -12.93
N LYS A 29 -1.85 -0.61 -13.03
CA LYS A 29 -0.96 -0.02 -14.04
C LYS A 29 0.11 0.88 -13.43
N VAL A 30 -0.11 1.42 -12.24
CA VAL A 30 0.78 2.40 -11.61
C VAL A 30 1.30 1.97 -10.24
N ILE A 31 0.60 1.08 -9.55
CA ILE A 31 1.06 0.52 -8.28
C ILE A 31 1.79 -0.81 -8.47
N SER A 32 2.90 -0.97 -7.78
CA SER A 32 3.66 -2.22 -7.69
C SER A 32 3.43 -2.85 -6.32
N ILE A 33 3.33 -4.18 -6.29
CA ILE A 33 3.11 -4.97 -5.07
C ILE A 33 4.08 -6.12 -5.15
N PHE A 34 4.84 -6.35 -4.09
CA PHE A 34 5.83 -7.40 -3.99
C PHE A 34 5.68 -8.13 -2.66
N PRO A 35 5.97 -9.44 -2.62
CA PRO A 35 5.95 -10.18 -1.37
C PRO A 35 7.03 -9.67 -0.41
N VAL A 36 6.69 -9.64 0.86
CA VAL A 36 7.61 -9.42 1.96
C VAL A 36 7.59 -10.71 2.77
N ILE A 37 8.66 -11.49 2.67
CA ILE A 37 8.75 -12.78 3.34
C ILE A 37 9.68 -12.60 4.54
N SER A 38 9.26 -13.12 5.67
CA SER A 38 10.01 -13.15 6.91
C SER A 38 11.42 -13.71 6.68
N THR A 39 12.40 -13.02 7.25
CA THR A 39 13.82 -13.40 7.20
C THR A 39 14.41 -13.27 8.59
N GLY A 40 15.69 -13.60 8.77
CA GLY A 40 16.39 -13.37 10.05
C GLY A 40 16.40 -11.90 10.53
N LEU A 41 16.02 -10.94 9.67
CA LEU A 41 15.94 -9.50 9.99
C LEU A 41 14.51 -8.97 10.12
N GLN A 42 13.50 -9.76 9.72
CA GLN A 42 12.11 -9.34 9.63
C GLN A 42 11.19 -10.47 10.06
N THR A 43 10.34 -10.23 11.07
CA THR A 43 9.60 -11.28 11.77
C THR A 43 8.16 -11.49 11.28
N PHE A 44 7.82 -10.98 10.09
CA PHE A 44 6.46 -11.11 9.55
C PHE A 44 6.49 -11.39 8.04
N ASP A 45 5.47 -12.14 7.60
CA ASP A 45 5.12 -12.30 6.20
C ASP A 45 4.05 -11.29 5.81
N GLY A 46 4.09 -10.82 4.58
CA GLY A 46 3.22 -9.73 4.15
C GLY A 46 3.44 -9.30 2.71
N VAL A 47 2.96 -8.10 2.41
CA VAL A 47 3.14 -7.47 1.10
C VAL A 47 3.62 -6.04 1.23
N GLY A 48 4.55 -5.68 0.36
CA GLY A 48 5.02 -4.32 0.13
C GLY A 48 4.27 -3.70 -1.05
N ILE A 49 3.72 -2.50 -0.90
CA ILE A 49 3.10 -1.75 -2.00
C ILE A 49 3.94 -0.51 -2.28
N THR A 50 4.43 -0.35 -3.51
CA THR A 50 5.16 0.84 -3.97
C THR A 50 4.43 1.57 -5.08
N VAL A 51 4.57 2.90 -5.11
CA VAL A 51 4.15 3.74 -6.23
C VAL A 51 5.37 4.42 -6.82
N SER A 52 5.59 4.29 -8.14
CA SER A 52 6.69 4.99 -8.80
C SER A 52 6.27 6.42 -9.14
N GLY A 53 6.81 7.39 -8.39
CA GLY A 53 6.45 8.81 -8.49
C GLY A 53 7.00 9.54 -9.73
N GLN A 54 7.15 8.87 -10.88
CA GLN A 54 7.56 9.55 -12.11
C GLN A 54 6.41 10.29 -12.81
N ASP A 55 5.16 10.00 -12.46
CA ASP A 55 4.00 10.55 -13.18
C ASP A 55 2.94 11.10 -12.22
N ILE A 56 3.20 12.31 -11.68
CA ILE A 56 2.26 13.04 -10.82
C ILE A 56 0.92 13.32 -11.51
N ASN A 57 0.87 13.23 -12.84
CA ASN A 57 -0.39 13.35 -13.59
C ASN A 57 -1.33 12.16 -13.38
N LYS A 58 -0.86 11.09 -12.74
CA LYS A 58 -1.63 9.88 -12.43
C LYS A 58 -2.07 9.79 -10.98
N LEU A 59 -2.01 10.88 -10.20
CA LEU A 59 -2.41 10.88 -8.78
C LEU A 59 -3.81 10.28 -8.55
N PHE A 60 -4.80 10.64 -9.39
CA PHE A 60 -6.15 10.06 -9.30
C PHE A 60 -6.15 8.54 -9.52
N GLN A 61 -5.43 8.06 -10.52
CA GLN A 61 -5.32 6.63 -10.82
C GLN A 61 -4.56 5.87 -9.71
N ILE A 62 -3.50 6.46 -9.16
CA ILE A 62 -2.77 5.91 -8.00
C ILE A 62 -3.74 5.76 -6.83
N LYS A 63 -4.57 6.77 -6.57
CA LYS A 63 -5.55 6.74 -5.48
C LYS A 63 -6.57 5.62 -5.68
N GLU A 64 -7.14 5.49 -6.87
CA GLU A 64 -8.11 4.43 -7.18
C GLU A 64 -7.51 3.04 -7.03
N GLU A 65 -6.36 2.78 -7.67
CA GLU A 65 -5.68 1.47 -7.60
C GLU A 65 -5.26 1.14 -6.17
N LEU A 66 -4.74 2.12 -5.42
CA LEU A 66 -4.35 1.92 -4.04
C LEU A 66 -5.55 1.58 -3.15
N VAL A 67 -6.65 2.33 -3.26
CA VAL A 67 -7.88 2.05 -2.48
C VAL A 67 -8.42 0.64 -2.74
N MET A 68 -8.40 0.19 -3.99
CA MET A 68 -8.82 -1.16 -4.35
C MET A 68 -7.97 -2.24 -3.66
N VAL A 69 -6.65 -2.05 -3.64
CA VAL A 69 -5.73 -3.00 -2.99
C VAL A 69 -5.89 -2.97 -1.47
N LEU A 70 -6.02 -1.80 -0.85
CA LEU A 70 -6.23 -1.69 0.59
C LEU A 70 -7.55 -2.33 1.02
N ASP A 71 -8.62 -2.10 0.25
CA ASP A 71 -9.92 -2.72 0.53
C ASP A 71 -9.83 -4.24 0.52
N PHE A 72 -9.16 -4.81 -0.49
CA PHE A 72 -8.91 -6.24 -0.58
C PHE A 72 -8.09 -6.77 0.60
N LEU A 73 -6.99 -6.10 0.95
CA LEU A 73 -6.14 -6.52 2.07
C LEU A 73 -6.91 -6.51 3.40
N TRP A 74 -7.74 -5.50 3.65
CA TRP A 74 -8.61 -5.49 4.83
C TRP A 74 -9.67 -6.59 4.81
N GLN A 75 -10.24 -6.94 3.64
CA GLN A 75 -11.15 -8.09 3.53
C GLN A 75 -10.46 -9.42 3.87
N LYS A 76 -9.14 -9.48 3.69
CA LYS A 76 -8.30 -10.63 4.02
C LYS A 76 -7.65 -10.54 5.41
N ASN A 77 -8.14 -9.65 6.27
CA ASN A 77 -7.68 -9.45 7.65
C ASN A 77 -6.19 -9.06 7.79
N PHE A 78 -5.62 -8.39 6.79
CA PHE A 78 -4.28 -7.83 6.93
C PHE A 78 -4.28 -6.63 7.88
N THR A 79 -3.23 -6.55 8.70
CA THR A 79 -2.87 -5.30 9.36
C THR A 79 -2.05 -4.47 8.40
N ILE A 80 -2.53 -3.29 8.03
CA ILE A 80 -1.86 -2.42 7.06
C ILE A 80 -1.11 -1.32 7.82
N ARG A 81 0.17 -1.15 7.52
CA ARG A 81 1.06 -0.17 8.15
C ARG A 81 1.71 0.70 7.08
N GLU A 82 1.75 2.00 7.34
CA GLU A 82 2.53 2.94 6.55
C GLU A 82 3.99 2.92 7.02
N LEU A 83 4.95 2.86 6.10
CA LEU A 83 6.36 2.66 6.45
C LEU A 83 7.07 3.89 7.01
N TYR A 84 6.58 5.10 6.74
CA TYR A 84 7.24 6.32 7.16
C TYR A 84 6.94 6.67 8.63
N ASN A 85 5.69 6.58 9.06
CA ASN A 85 5.25 6.91 10.42
C ASN A 85 4.90 5.66 11.27
N GLY A 86 4.80 4.47 10.67
CA GLY A 86 4.45 3.23 11.36
C GLY A 86 2.98 3.13 11.78
N SER A 87 2.14 4.08 11.37
CA SER A 87 0.72 4.12 11.71
C SER A 87 -0.02 2.95 11.07
N ILE A 88 -0.95 2.37 11.83
CA ILE A 88 -1.86 1.34 11.32
C ILE A 88 -2.98 2.03 10.54
N LEU A 89 -3.06 1.74 9.26
CA LEU A 89 -4.11 2.24 8.37
C LEU A 89 -5.37 1.38 8.53
N THR A 90 -6.48 2.02 8.90
CA THR A 90 -7.80 1.39 8.94
C THR A 90 -8.72 1.94 7.85
N ARG A 91 -9.80 1.22 7.52
CA ARG A 91 -10.83 1.68 6.58
C ARG A 91 -11.37 3.09 6.87
N ASN A 92 -11.31 3.53 8.13
CA ASN A 92 -11.79 4.83 8.56
C ASN A 92 -10.71 5.92 8.52
N THR A 93 -9.44 5.54 8.72
CA THR A 93 -8.32 6.49 8.94
C THR A 93 -7.46 6.66 7.69
N TYR A 94 -7.48 5.70 6.75
CA TYR A 94 -6.60 5.72 5.58
C TYR A 94 -6.74 6.98 4.71
N LYS A 95 -7.91 7.63 4.65
CA LYS A 95 -8.03 8.86 3.85
C LYS A 95 -7.20 9.98 4.46
N GLU A 96 -7.34 10.20 5.76
CA GLU A 96 -6.63 11.23 6.52
C GLU A 96 -5.14 10.90 6.60
N ASP A 97 -4.80 9.64 6.87
CA ASP A 97 -3.42 9.15 6.91
C ASP A 97 -2.74 9.19 5.54
N LEU A 98 -3.48 9.22 4.42
CA LEU A 98 -2.92 9.37 3.07
C LEU A 98 -3.04 10.80 2.53
N ASP A 99 -3.82 11.67 3.16
CA ASP A 99 -4.01 13.06 2.73
C ASP A 99 -2.72 13.88 2.80
N TYR A 100 -1.76 13.55 3.68
CA TYR A 100 -0.45 14.23 3.67
C TYR A 100 0.36 13.93 2.40
N PHE A 101 0.16 12.77 1.77
CA PHE A 101 0.79 12.41 0.50
C PHE A 101 0.19 13.19 -0.66
N TRP A 102 -1.14 13.37 -0.63
CA TRP A 102 -1.87 14.18 -1.62
C TRP A 102 -1.61 15.68 -1.43
N ASN A 103 -1.30 16.12 -0.21
CA ASN A 103 -0.85 17.46 0.15
C ASN A 103 0.66 17.70 -0.07
N LEU A 104 1.28 17.01 -1.04
CA LEU A 104 2.48 17.56 -1.68
C LEU A 104 2.17 19.03 -1.99
N PRO A 105 3.01 19.99 -1.55
CA PRO A 105 2.80 21.37 -1.93
C PRO A 105 2.67 21.33 -3.45
N HIS A 106 1.50 21.76 -3.94
CA HIS A 106 1.47 22.33 -5.26
C HIS A 106 2.50 23.44 -5.10
N GLU A 107 3.74 23.23 -5.55
CA GLU A 107 4.58 24.35 -5.89
C GLU A 107 3.75 25.08 -6.94
N ILE A 108 2.98 26.04 -6.44
CA ILE A 108 2.37 27.10 -7.20
C ILE A 108 3.59 27.78 -7.81
N ASN A 109 3.96 27.32 -9.00
CA ASN A 109 4.79 28.09 -9.89
C ASN A 109 3.97 29.34 -10.23
N ILE A 110 4.24 30.41 -9.48
CA ILE A 110 3.87 31.78 -9.84
C ILE A 110 4.79 32.21 -10.97
#